data_AF-A0A3D4V272-F1
#
_entry.id   AF-A0A3D4V272-F1
#
_cell.length_a   1.000
_cell.length_b   1.000
_cell.length_c   1.000
_cell.angle_alpha   90.00
_cell.angle_beta   90.00
_cell.angle_gamma   90.00
#
_symmetry.space_group_name_H-M   'P 1'
#
loop_
_entity.id
_entity.type
_entity.pdbx_description
1 polymer ?
#
loop_
_entity_poly.entity_id
_entity_poly.type
_entity_poly.pdbx_seq_one_letter_code
_entity_poly.pdbx_strand_id
1 'polypeptide(L)'
;LRVFEDDYPEIRDFFANPLTFKVFWIGSVGYLFLVFGLLNSLFFFTMNRPEFVLYSMLTALAVNALTGYICSRVIGFEYAVIGLVAGSITFAAVTGLIGKRFFKHLDYFYYSAY
;
A
#
# COMPACT_ATOMS: atom_id res chain seq x y z
N LEU A 1 5.29 23.50 -5.71
CA LEU A 1 5.10 22.95 -7.08
C LEU A 1 4.50 23.97 -8.04
N ARG A 2 3.42 24.71 -7.71
CA ARG A 2 2.90 25.83 -8.54
C ARG A 2 3.85 27.02 -8.76
N VAL A 3 4.91 27.13 -7.97
CA VAL A 3 5.90 28.22 -8.05
C VAL A 3 6.91 28.01 -9.21
N PHE A 4 7.03 26.79 -9.74
CA PHE A 4 7.99 26.42 -10.80
C PHE A 4 7.32 26.19 -12.16
N GLU A 5 6.08 26.66 -12.31
CA GLU A 5 5.22 26.39 -13.47
C GLU A 5 5.69 27.13 -14.75
N ASP A 6 6.43 28.23 -14.57
CA ASP A 6 7.00 29.03 -15.67
C ASP A 6 8.40 28.58 -16.10
N ASP A 7 9.18 27.92 -15.24
CA ASP A 7 10.56 27.51 -15.53
C ASP A 7 10.65 26.21 -16.35
N TYR A 8 9.65 25.32 -16.24
CA TYR A 8 9.71 23.99 -16.85
C TYR A 8 8.40 23.60 -17.56
N PRO A 9 8.43 23.37 -18.89
CA PRO A 9 7.24 23.07 -19.67
C PRO A 9 6.56 21.77 -19.24
N GLU A 10 7.30 20.78 -18.71
CA GLU A 10 6.72 19.52 -18.25
C GLU A 10 5.84 19.70 -17.00
N ILE A 11 6.21 20.62 -16.09
CA ILE A 11 5.44 20.89 -14.87
C ILE A 11 4.12 21.57 -15.23
N ARG A 12 4.15 22.47 -16.21
CA ARG A 12 2.95 23.16 -16.72
C ARG A 12 1.98 22.18 -17.38
N ASP A 13 2.48 21.22 -18.16
CA ASP A 13 1.65 20.18 -18.80
C ASP A 13 1.07 19.19 -17.77
N PHE A 14 1.83 18.92 -16.70
CA PHE A 14 1.38 18.10 -15.56
C PHE A 14 0.23 18.75 -14.78
N PHE A 15 0.24 20.06 -14.59
CA PHE A 15 -0.84 20.82 -13.95
C PHE A 15 -2.00 21.14 -14.90
N ALA A 16 -1.75 21.27 -16.21
CA ALA A 16 -2.77 21.50 -17.23
C ALA A 16 -3.68 20.29 -17.44
N ASN A 17 -3.17 19.07 -17.20
CA ASN A 17 -3.98 17.86 -17.31
C ASN A 17 -4.63 17.49 -15.94
N PRO A 18 -5.95 17.70 -15.77
CA PRO A 18 -6.63 17.45 -14.49
C PRO A 18 -6.61 15.96 -14.09
N LEU A 19 -6.35 15.07 -15.04
CA LEU A 19 -6.27 13.64 -14.81
C LEU A 19 -4.99 13.26 -14.07
N THR A 20 -3.83 13.73 -14.56
CA THR A 20 -2.52 13.46 -13.95
C THR A 20 -2.44 13.98 -12.51
N PHE A 21 -2.97 15.18 -12.27
CA PHE A 21 -3.03 15.76 -10.93
C PHE A 21 -3.86 14.90 -9.95
N LYS A 22 -4.99 14.37 -10.40
CA LYS A 22 -5.86 13.51 -9.58
C LYS A 22 -5.20 12.17 -9.27
N VAL A 23 -4.58 11.55 -10.27
CA VAL A 23 -3.86 10.27 -10.13
C VAL A 23 -2.68 10.42 -9.17
N PHE A 24 -1.93 11.52 -9.25
CA PHE A 24 -0.81 11.81 -8.34
C PHE A 24 -1.25 11.86 -6.87
N TRP A 25 -2.35 12.55 -6.57
CA TRP A 25 -2.87 12.66 -5.20
C TRP A 25 -3.35 11.31 -4.66
N ILE A 26 -4.11 10.56 -5.45
CA ILE A 26 -4.61 9.24 -5.05
C ILE A 26 -3.45 8.26 -4.86
N GLY A 27 -2.46 8.28 -5.77
CA GLY A 27 -1.25 7.48 -5.66
C GLY A 27 -0.45 7.80 -4.41
N SER A 28 -0.28 9.08 -4.09
CA SER A 28 0.42 9.54 -2.88
C SER A 28 -0.22 8.98 -1.60
N VAL A 29 -1.55 8.96 -1.53
CA VAL A 29 -2.27 8.34 -0.42
C VAL A 29 -2.01 6.83 -0.36
N GLY A 30 -2.03 6.15 -1.50
CA GLY A 30 -1.70 4.72 -1.57
C GLY A 30 -0.29 4.40 -1.06
N TYR A 31 0.69 5.21 -1.44
CA TYR A 31 2.07 5.06 -0.98
C TYR A 31 2.23 5.23 0.53
N LEU A 32 1.46 6.10 1.17
CA LEU A 32 1.47 6.22 2.64
C LEU A 32 1.08 4.89 3.32
N PHE A 33 0.03 4.24 2.84
CA PHE A 33 -0.38 2.93 3.36
C PHE A 33 0.66 1.84 3.06
N LEU A 34 1.27 1.89 1.88
CA LEU A 34 2.31 0.93 1.49
C LEU A 34 3.51 1.01 2.44
N VAL A 35 4.00 2.23 2.71
CA VAL A 35 5.09 2.46 3.68
C VAL A 35 4.71 1.98 5.07
N PHE A 36 3.47 2.18 5.50
CA PHE A 36 2.99 1.67 6.79
C PHE A 36 3.01 0.13 6.87
N GLY A 37 2.58 -0.55 5.81
CA GLY A 37 2.68 -2.00 5.73
C GLY A 37 4.12 -2.52 5.69
N LEU A 38 5.03 -1.79 5.03
CA LEU A 38 6.47 -2.10 5.01
C LEU A 38 7.09 -1.94 6.40
N LEU A 39 6.73 -0.88 7.13
CA LEU A 39 7.17 -0.68 8.51
C LEU A 39 6.74 -1.85 9.41
N ASN A 40 5.49 -2.28 9.32
CA ASN A 40 5.02 -3.48 10.04
C ASN A 40 5.80 -4.73 9.63
N SER A 41 6.13 -4.86 8.34
CA SER A 41 6.90 -5.99 7.81
C SER A 41 8.31 -6.05 8.40
N LEU A 42 8.98 -4.91 8.53
CA LEU A 42 10.29 -4.79 9.19
C LEU A 42 10.25 -5.33 10.63
N PHE A 43 9.19 -5.03 11.40
CA PHE A 43 9.02 -5.59 12.75
C PHE A 43 8.98 -7.12 12.76
N PHE A 44 8.26 -7.74 11.81
CA PHE A 44 8.22 -9.21 11.71
C PHE A 44 9.55 -9.83 11.29
N PHE A 45 10.31 -9.16 10.43
CA PHE A 45 11.66 -9.59 10.07
C PHE A 45 12.60 -9.58 11.27
N THR A 46 12.54 -8.56 12.13
CA THR A 46 13.32 -8.51 13.39
C THR A 46 12.98 -9.67 14.32
N MET A 47 11.73 -10.13 14.34
CA MET A 47 11.26 -11.27 15.12
C MET A 47 11.52 -12.64 14.44
N ASN A 48 12.27 -12.66 13.34
CA ASN A 48 12.61 -13.86 12.55
C ASN A 48 11.38 -14.67 12.08
N ARG A 49 10.26 -13.99 11.80
CA ARG A 49 9.01 -14.61 11.30
C ARG A 49 8.58 -14.00 9.95
N PRO A 50 9.39 -14.15 8.89
CA PRO A 50 9.11 -13.57 7.57
C PRO A 50 7.89 -14.20 6.87
N GLU A 51 7.48 -15.39 7.27
CA GLU A 51 6.37 -16.14 6.67
C GLU A 51 5.07 -15.32 6.66
N PHE A 52 4.76 -14.62 7.76
CA PHE A 52 3.56 -13.79 7.87
C PHE A 52 3.58 -12.59 6.93
N VAL A 53 4.76 -12.03 6.68
CA VAL A 53 4.95 -10.93 5.73
C VAL A 53 4.71 -11.44 4.31
N LEU A 54 5.24 -12.61 3.97
CA LEU A 54 5.05 -13.22 2.64
C LEU A 54 3.57 -13.48 2.32
N TYR A 55 2.80 -14.03 3.27
CA TYR A 55 1.35 -14.22 3.07
C TYR A 55 0.61 -12.87 2.87
N SER A 56 0.99 -11.86 3.65
CA SER A 56 0.40 -10.52 3.53
C SER A 56 0.75 -9.86 2.20
N MET A 57 1.97 -10.05 1.71
CA MET A 57 2.44 -9.52 0.44
C MET A 57 1.76 -10.22 -0.75
N LEU A 58 1.61 -11.54 -0.69
CA LEU A 58 0.92 -12.32 -1.73
C LEU A 58 -0.55 -11.92 -1.85
N THR A 59 -1.25 -11.77 -0.71
CA THR A 59 -2.65 -11.34 -0.69
C THR A 59 -2.81 -9.91 -1.20
N ALA A 60 -1.95 -8.98 -0.79
CA ALA A 60 -1.93 -7.62 -1.32
C ALA A 60 -1.66 -7.55 -2.82
N LEU A 61 -0.76 -8.39 -3.33
CA LEU A 61 -0.44 -8.46 -4.76
C LEU A 61 -1.60 -9.02 -5.58
N ALA A 62 -2.28 -10.06 -5.07
CA ALA A 62 -3.49 -10.59 -5.69
C ALA A 62 -4.62 -9.55 -5.73
N VAL A 63 -4.84 -8.82 -4.63
CA VAL A 63 -5.84 -7.74 -4.56
C VAL A 63 -5.46 -6.60 -5.52
N ASN A 64 -4.20 -6.17 -5.56
CA ASN A 64 -3.74 -5.16 -6.49
C ASN A 64 -3.99 -5.58 -7.95
N ALA A 65 -3.65 -6.83 -8.31
CA ALA A 65 -3.84 -7.35 -9.65
C ALA A 65 -5.32 -7.45 -10.03
N LEU A 66 -6.18 -7.98 -9.15
CA LEU A 66 -7.62 -8.09 -9.39
C LEU A 66 -8.25 -6.71 -9.53
N THR A 67 -8.02 -5.82 -8.57
CA THR A 67 -8.65 -4.49 -8.54
C THR A 67 -8.11 -3.60 -9.67
N GLY A 68 -6.82 -3.69 -9.97
CA GLY A 68 -6.19 -2.99 -11.08
C GLY A 68 -6.68 -3.48 -12.45
N TYR A 69 -6.83 -4.80 -12.62
CA TYR A 69 -7.38 -5.38 -13.85
C TYR A 69 -8.84 -4.97 -14.08
N ILE A 70 -9.67 -5.02 -13.03
CA ILE A 70 -11.09 -4.61 -13.08
C ILE A 70 -11.18 -3.12 -13.43
N CYS A 71 -10.41 -2.24 -12.77
CA CYS A 71 -10.42 -0.81 -13.06
C CYS A 71 -9.98 -0.48 -14.49
N SER A 72 -8.93 -1.16 -14.97
CA SER A 72 -8.40 -0.97 -16.32
C SER A 72 -9.41 -1.37 -17.40
N ARG A 73 -10.21 -2.42 -17.13
CA ARG A 73 -11.21 -2.93 -18.08
C ARG A 73 -12.54 -2.18 -18.04
N VAL A 74 -12.95 -1.64 -16.89
CA VAL A 74 -14.30 -1.05 -16.71
C VAL A 74 -14.32 0.47 -16.90
N ILE A 75 -13.25 1.20 -16.56
CA ILE A 75 -13.34 2.67 -16.39
C ILE A 75 -12.28 3.44 -17.19
N GLY A 76 -11.10 2.84 -17.40
CA GLY A 76 -9.99 3.45 -18.17
C GLY A 76 -8.65 3.32 -17.44
N PHE A 77 -7.54 3.41 -18.20
CA PHE A 77 -6.16 3.23 -17.70
C PHE A 77 -5.82 4.07 -16.46
N GLU A 78 -6.47 5.22 -16.32
CA GLU A 78 -6.20 6.23 -15.30
C GLU A 78 -6.64 5.78 -13.90
N TYR A 79 -7.56 4.81 -13.83
CA TYR A 79 -8.04 4.24 -12.57
C TYR A 79 -7.17 3.09 -12.06
N ALA A 80 -6.08 2.73 -12.76
CA ALA A 80 -5.12 1.73 -12.28
C ALA A 80 -4.54 2.07 -10.89
N VAL A 81 -4.44 3.37 -10.56
CA VAL A 81 -4.00 3.84 -9.24
C VAL A 81 -4.95 3.43 -8.11
N ILE A 82 -6.24 3.20 -8.37
CA ILE A 82 -7.16 2.65 -7.35
C ILE A 82 -6.73 1.23 -6.95
N GLY A 83 -6.23 0.44 -7.91
CA GLY A 83 -5.67 -0.88 -7.62
C GLY A 83 -4.49 -0.81 -6.65
N LEU A 84 -3.58 0.15 -6.87
CA LEU A 84 -2.44 0.38 -5.99
C LEU A 84 -2.87 0.81 -4.59
N VAL A 85 -3.84 1.72 -4.46
CA VAL A 85 -4.38 2.14 -3.17
C VAL A 85 -5.05 0.96 -2.45
N ALA A 86 -5.91 0.22 -3.15
CA ALA A 86 -6.60 -0.94 -2.59
C ALA A 86 -5.60 -1.99 -2.09
N GLY A 87 -4.62 -2.38 -2.94
CA GLY A 87 -3.55 -3.30 -2.59
C GLY A 87 -2.75 -2.85 -1.37
N SER A 88 -2.36 -1.58 -1.33
CA SER A 88 -1.59 -0.98 -0.22
C SER A 88 -2.38 -0.95 1.09
N ILE A 89 -3.68 -0.64 1.04
CA ILE A 89 -4.58 -0.69 2.21
C ILE A 89 -4.70 -2.13 2.71
N THR A 90 -4.93 -3.11 1.82
CA THR A 90 -4.96 -4.52 2.24
C THR A 90 -3.64 -4.96 2.86
N PHE A 91 -2.50 -4.55 2.30
CA PHE A 91 -1.19 -4.86 2.87
C PHE A 91 -1.04 -4.28 4.28
N ALA A 92 -1.36 -3.00 4.47
CA ALA A 92 -1.32 -2.33 5.77
C ALA A 92 -2.28 -2.97 6.79
N ALA A 93 -3.50 -3.28 6.37
CA ALA A 93 -4.51 -3.88 7.24
C ALA A 93 -4.15 -5.31 7.67
N VAL A 94 -3.72 -6.16 6.72
CA VAL A 94 -3.37 -7.55 7.01
C VAL A 94 -2.12 -7.62 7.90
N THR A 95 -1.07 -6.85 7.58
CA THR A 95 0.14 -6.78 8.43
C THR A 95 -0.19 -6.26 9.83
N GLY A 96 -1.04 -5.24 9.95
CA GLY A 96 -1.49 -4.69 11.24
C GLY A 96 -2.33 -5.68 12.05
N LEU A 97 -3.25 -6.41 11.42
CA LEU A 97 -4.10 -7.42 12.08
C LEU A 97 -3.27 -8.60 12.59
N ILE A 98 -2.35 -9.11 11.76
CA ILE A 98 -1.43 -10.18 12.16
C ILE A 98 -0.54 -9.69 13.29
N GLY A 99 -0.06 -8.44 13.22
CA GLY A 99 0.80 -7.87 14.26
C GLY A 99 0.07 -7.79 15.59
N LYS A 100 -1.16 -7.29 15.57
CA LYS A 100 -2.00 -7.19 16.76
C LYS A 100 -2.34 -8.56 17.34
N ARG A 101 -2.60 -9.56 16.50
CA ARG A 101 -2.86 -10.95 16.93
C ARG A 101 -1.59 -11.59 17.51
N PHE A 102 -0.43 -11.33 16.93
CA PHE A 102 0.87 -11.82 17.41
C PHE A 102 1.20 -11.24 18.80
N PHE A 103 1.03 -9.93 18.98
CA PHE A 103 1.17 -9.29 20.30
C PHE A 103 0.20 -9.85 21.35
N LYS A 104 -1.00 -10.27 20.95
CA LYS A 104 -1.99 -10.87 21.86
C LYS A 104 -1.73 -12.34 22.18
N HIS A 105 -0.85 -13.02 21.45
CA HIS A 105 -0.43 -14.41 21.70
C HIS A 105 0.97 -14.52 22.30
N LEU A 106 1.67 -13.39 22.49
CA LEU A 106 2.90 -13.32 23.27
C LEU A 106 2.69 -13.84 24.71
N ASP A 107 1.54 -13.55 25.32
CA ASP A 107 1.14 -14.12 26.62
C ASP A 107 0.96 -15.64 26.58
N TYR A 108 0.45 -16.22 25.48
CA TYR A 108 0.19 -17.67 25.40
C TYR A 108 1.49 -18.47 25.34
N PHE A 109 2.52 -17.94 24.67
CA PHE A 109 3.86 -18.53 24.65
C PHE A 109 4.63 -18.32 25.95
N TYR A 110 4.34 -17.25 26.72
CA TYR A 110 4.94 -17.04 28.05
C TYR A 110 4.28 -17.92 29.12
N TYR A 111 2.96 -18.15 29.02
CA TYR A 111 2.20 -18.96 29.97
C TYR A 111 2.41 -20.47 29.80
N SER A 112 2.77 -20.94 28.61
CA SER A 112 3.10 -22.36 28.38
C SER A 112 4.56 -22.72 28.70
N ALA A 113 5.33 -21.76 29.19
CA ALA A 113 6.69 -21.97 29.72
C ALA A 113 6.74 -22.11 31.26
N TYR A 114 5.59 -22.02 31.94
CA TYR A 114 5.42 -22.28 33.38
C TYR A 114 4.32 -23.33 33.60
#